data_AF-A0A7Y6PN46-F1
#
_entry.id   AF-A0A7Y6PN46-F1
#
_cell.length_a   1.000
_cell.length_b   1.000
_cell.length_c   1.000
_cell.angle_alpha   90.00
_cell.angle_beta   90.00
_cell.angle_gamma   90.00
#
_symmetry.space_group_name_H-M   'P 1'
#
loop_
_entity.id
_entity.type
_entity.pdbx_description
1 polymer ?
#
loop_
_entity_poly.entity_id
_entity_poly.type
_entity_poly.pdbx_seq_one_letter_code
_entity_poly.pdbx_strand_id
1 'polypeptide(L)'
;KREREDFVYEAARLMRDRFLFQEVWEKQGLPVKECMDIALHNAGQVMFRQMLFAKIVPAIKKMDLLSDRQRQRFAELGILQFENWADPFADSESSPSGAVSARL
;
A
#
# COMPACT_ATOMS: atom_id res chain seq x y z
N LYS A 1 10.94 -13.90 9.57
CA LYS A 1 9.53 -13.64 9.21
C LYS A 1 9.02 -12.35 9.86
N ARG A 2 9.04 -12.24 11.19
CA ARG A 2 8.64 -11.04 11.96
C ARG A 2 9.24 -9.71 11.46
N GLU A 3 10.56 -9.65 11.24
CA GLU A 3 11.22 -8.45 10.73
C GLU A 3 10.72 -8.02 9.34
N ARG A 4 10.42 -8.99 8.47
CA ARG A 4 9.85 -8.73 7.14
C ARG A 4 8.44 -8.15 7.26
N GLU A 5 7.64 -8.68 8.17
CA GLU A 5 6.30 -8.13 8.47
C GLU A 5 6.37 -6.71 9.03
N ASP A 6 7.30 -6.46 9.96
CA ASP A 6 7.53 -5.13 10.53
C ASP A 6 7.98 -4.13 9.45
N PHE A 7 8.92 -4.54 8.58
CA PHE A 7 9.37 -3.73 7.45
C PHE A 7 8.21 -3.39 6.49
N VAL A 8 7.43 -4.38 6.10
CA VAL A 8 6.28 -4.20 5.19
C VAL A 8 5.24 -3.25 5.80
N TYR A 9 4.96 -3.41 7.09
CA TYR A 9 4.02 -2.54 7.80
C TYR A 9 4.49 -1.08 7.82
N GLU A 10 5.73 -0.84 8.22
CA GLU A 10 6.29 0.52 8.25
C GLU A 10 6.36 1.14 6.86
N ALA A 11 6.74 0.36 5.84
CA ALA A 11 6.72 0.82 4.45
C ALA A 11 5.30 1.25 4.03
N ALA A 12 4.28 0.43 4.31
CA ALA A 12 2.88 0.76 4.00
C ALA A 12 2.42 2.05 4.71
N ARG A 13 2.77 2.20 5.99
CA ARG A 13 2.45 3.40 6.79
C ARG A 13 3.14 4.65 6.25
N LEU A 14 4.43 4.58 5.93
CA LEU A 14 5.19 5.71 5.39
C LEU A 14 4.67 6.15 4.02
N MET A 15 4.35 5.19 3.13
CA MET A 15 3.75 5.51 1.84
C MET A 15 2.40 6.21 2.01
N ARG A 16 1.57 5.79 2.97
CA ARG A 16 0.30 6.47 3.30
C ARG A 16 0.54 7.90 3.76
N ASP A 17 1.49 8.10 4.68
CA ASP A 17 1.74 9.40 5.30
C ASP A 17 2.26 10.43 4.28
N ARG A 18 2.88 9.99 3.18
CA ARG A 18 3.31 10.87 2.08
C ARG A 18 2.14 11.64 1.43
N PHE A 19 0.93 11.09 1.50
CA PHE A 19 -0.30 11.71 0.98
C PHE A 19 -1.01 12.62 1.98
N LEU A 20 -0.36 13.00 3.09
CA LEU A 20 -0.85 14.06 3.98
C LEU A 20 -0.40 15.46 3.54
N PHE A 21 0.34 15.56 2.43
CA PHE A 21 0.71 16.82 1.75
C PHE A 21 1.44 17.84 2.64
N GLN A 22 2.21 17.39 3.63
CA GLN A 22 2.93 18.23 4.59
C GLN A 22 3.69 19.40 3.94
N GLU A 23 4.54 19.11 2.93
CA GLU A 23 5.33 20.11 2.21
C GLU A 23 4.47 21.14 1.47
N VAL A 24 3.27 20.75 1.02
CA VAL A 24 2.35 21.66 0.33
C VAL A 24 1.77 22.64 1.34
N TRP A 25 1.31 22.16 2.50
CA TRP A 25 0.78 23.01 3.56
C TRP A 25 1.84 24.00 4.07
N GLU A 26 3.07 23.52 4.24
CA GLU A 26 4.20 24.36 4.63
C GLU A 26 4.48 25.47 3.60
N LYS A 27 4.55 25.13 2.31
CA LYS A 27 4.78 26.10 1.23
C LYS A 27 3.65 27.12 1.07
N GLN A 28 2.43 26.77 1.46
CA GLN A 28 1.28 27.68 1.44
C GLN A 28 1.16 28.54 2.72
N GLY A 29 2.04 28.36 3.70
CA GLY A 29 1.98 29.09 4.98
C GLY A 29 0.78 28.69 5.86
N LEU A 30 0.22 27.49 5.64
CA LEU A 30 -0.93 26.97 6.39
C LEU A 30 -0.49 26.23 7.66
N PRO A 31 -1.37 26.10 8.68
CA PRO A 31 -1.07 25.36 9.91
C PRO A 31 -0.92 23.86 9.63
N VAL A 32 0.30 23.43 9.34
CA VAL A 32 0.66 22.08 8.86
C VAL A 32 0.00 20.96 9.67
N LYS A 33 0.09 21.03 11.01
CA LYS A 33 -0.44 19.98 11.89
C LYS A 33 -1.96 19.84 11.76
N GLU A 34 -2.68 20.95 11.72
CA GLU A 34 -4.14 20.96 11.58
C GLU A 34 -4.55 20.48 10.18
N CYS A 35 -3.87 20.95 9.14
CA CYS A 35 -4.13 20.50 7.77
C CYS A 35 -3.88 18.99 7.59
N MET A 36 -2.79 18.47 8.18
CA MET A 36 -2.50 17.04 8.16
C MET A 36 -3.57 16.24 8.93
N ASP A 37 -4.02 16.72 10.08
CA ASP A 37 -5.06 16.06 10.88
C ASP A 37 -6.41 16.02 10.13
N ILE A 38 -6.78 17.12 9.47
CA ILE A 38 -7.94 17.19 8.58
C ILE A 38 -7.78 16.20 7.42
N ALA A 39 -6.63 16.18 6.76
CA ALA A 39 -6.37 15.26 5.65
C ALA A 39 -6.40 13.80 6.10
N LEU A 40 -5.93 13.51 7.32
CA LEU A 40 -5.92 12.17 7.89
C LEU A 40 -7.34 11.64 8.13
N HIS A 41 -8.25 12.48 8.62
CA HIS A 41 -9.61 12.08 9.02
C HIS A 41 -10.70 12.36 7.97
N ASN A 42 -10.43 13.18 6.95
CA ASN A 42 -11.40 13.45 5.89
C ASN A 42 -11.77 12.17 5.12
N ALA A 43 -13.06 11.85 5.05
CA ALA A 43 -13.55 10.60 4.47
C ALA A 43 -13.11 10.37 3.01
N GLY A 44 -13.12 11.43 2.18
CA GLY A 44 -12.66 11.35 0.80
C GLY A 44 -11.17 11.03 0.69
N GLN A 45 -10.36 11.66 1.54
CA GLN A 45 -8.92 11.39 1.61
C GLN A 45 -8.60 10.00 2.17
N VAL A 46 -9.36 9.54 3.18
CA VAL A 46 -9.25 8.17 3.71
C VAL A 46 -9.50 7.15 2.60
N MET A 47 -10.63 7.26 1.91
CA MET A 47 -10.99 6.35 0.81
C MET A 47 -9.96 6.41 -0.32
N PHE A 48 -9.49 7.61 -0.68
CA PHE A 48 -8.45 7.78 -1.70
C PHE A 48 -7.16 7.05 -1.34
N ARG A 49 -6.65 7.23 -0.10
CA ARG A 49 -5.44 6.51 0.36
C ARG A 49 -5.67 5.00 0.39
N GLN A 50 -6.83 4.53 0.84
CA GLN A 50 -7.14 3.10 0.80
C GLN A 50 -7.04 2.53 -0.62
N MET A 51 -7.62 3.22 -1.60
CA MET A 51 -7.58 2.82 -3.01
C MET A 51 -6.16 2.76 -3.58
N LEU A 52 -5.29 3.72 -3.24
CA LEU A 52 -3.88 3.72 -3.66
C LEU A 52 -3.12 2.48 -3.18
N PHE A 53 -3.51 1.93 -2.03
CA PHE A 53 -2.84 0.79 -1.40
C PHE A 53 -3.59 -0.52 -1.55
N ALA A 54 -4.61 -0.58 -2.40
CA ALA A 54 -5.46 -1.77 -2.55
C ALA A 54 -4.70 -3.03 -2.96
N LYS A 55 -3.59 -2.89 -3.69
CA LYS A 55 -2.75 -3.99 -4.16
C LYS A 55 -1.73 -4.50 -3.11
N ILE A 56 -1.53 -3.78 -2.00
CA ILE A 56 -0.53 -4.18 -0.98
C ILE A 56 -0.94 -5.50 -0.32
N VAL A 57 -2.17 -5.60 0.18
CA VAL A 57 -2.60 -6.77 0.96
C VAL A 57 -2.53 -8.09 0.16
N PRO A 58 -3.04 -8.19 -1.08
CA PRO A 58 -2.93 -9.42 -1.86
C PRO A 58 -1.47 -9.78 -2.19
N ALA A 59 -0.60 -8.79 -2.45
CA ALA A 59 0.83 -9.04 -2.67
C ALA A 59 1.52 -9.64 -1.43
N ILE A 60 1.25 -9.07 -0.25
CA ILE A 60 1.82 -9.55 1.02
C ILE A 60 1.29 -10.94 1.40
N LYS A 61 0.03 -11.24 1.08
CA LYS A 61 -0.56 -12.58 1.21
C LYS A 61 0.18 -13.61 0.34
N LYS A 62 0.43 -13.29 -0.93
CA LYS A 62 1.17 -14.15 -1.87
C LYS A 62 2.60 -14.45 -1.41
N MET A 63 3.25 -13.49 -0.73
CA MET A 63 4.59 -13.66 -0.17
C MET A 63 4.64 -14.44 1.16
N ASP A 64 3.52 -15.01 1.63
CA ASP A 64 3.37 -15.64 2.95
C ASP A 64 3.75 -14.72 4.13
N LEU A 65 3.39 -13.44 4.03
CA LEU A 65 3.65 -12.42 5.06
C LEU A 65 2.38 -11.90 5.73
N LEU A 66 1.20 -12.42 5.37
CA LEU A 66 -0.08 -12.03 5.98
C LEU A 66 -0.48 -12.95 7.14
N SER A 67 0.27 -12.86 8.25
CA SER A 67 -0.09 -13.50 9.53
C SER A 67 -1.26 -12.78 10.21
N ASP A 68 -1.84 -13.36 11.27
CA ASP A 68 -2.95 -12.74 12.00
C ASP A 68 -2.56 -11.40 12.64
N ARG A 69 -1.30 -11.29 13.10
CA ARG A 69 -0.70 -10.03 13.55
C ARG A 69 -0.67 -9.00 12.43
N GLN A 70 -0.30 -9.41 11.22
CA GLN A 70 -0.25 -8.50 10.07
C GLN A 70 -1.65 -8.12 9.58
N ARG A 71 -2.64 -9.01 9.69
CA ARG A 71 -4.05 -8.71 9.42
C ARG A 71 -4.57 -7.61 10.34
N GLN A 72 -4.32 -7.71 11.65
CA GLN A 72 -4.73 -6.67 12.62
C GLN A 72 -4.14 -5.30 12.24
N ARG A 73 -2.84 -5.26 11.94
CA ARG A 73 -2.14 -4.05 11.48
C ARG A 73 -2.72 -3.46 10.19
N PHE A 74 -3.02 -4.28 9.20
CA PHE A 74 -3.64 -3.82 7.96
C PHE A 74 -5.12 -3.44 8.13
N ALA A 75 -5.80 -3.98 9.14
CA ALA A 75 -7.13 -3.51 9.53
C ALA A 75 -7.07 -2.11 10.15
N GLU A 76 -6.09 -1.84 11.02
CA GLU A 76 -5.84 -0.51 11.60
C GLU A 76 -5.48 0.53 10.53
N LEU A 77 -4.76 0.13 9.49
CA LEU A 77 -4.50 0.98 8.31
C LEU A 77 -5.70 1.09 7.37
N GLY A 78 -6.78 0.34 7.61
CA GLY A 78 -8.00 0.34 6.81
C GLY A 78 -7.80 -0.20 5.40
N ILE A 79 -6.88 -1.15 5.19
CA ILE A 79 -6.62 -1.77 3.88
C ILE A 79 -6.89 -3.28 3.85
N LEU A 80 -7.19 -3.91 4.99
CA LEU A 80 -7.42 -5.36 5.08
C LEU A 80 -8.57 -5.85 4.18
N GLN A 81 -9.58 -5.03 3.91
CA GLN A 81 -10.71 -5.38 3.03
C GLN A 81 -10.28 -5.78 1.61
N PHE A 82 -9.07 -5.44 1.20
CA PHE A 82 -8.51 -5.80 -0.11
C PHE A 82 -7.83 -7.17 -0.13
N GLU A 83 -7.85 -7.94 0.97
CA GLU A 83 -7.16 -9.24 1.07
C GLU A 83 -7.46 -10.22 -0.07
N ASN A 84 -8.68 -10.16 -0.63
CA ASN A 84 -9.14 -11.06 -1.68
C ASN A 84 -9.28 -10.37 -3.06
N TRP A 85 -8.67 -9.19 -3.23
CA TRP A 85 -8.61 -8.53 -4.53
C TRP A 85 -7.62 -9.21 -5.47
N ALA A 86 -7.72 -8.86 -6.76
CA ALA A 86 -6.87 -9.43 -7.80
C ALA A 86 -5.37 -9.24 -7.47
N ASP A 87 -4.59 -10.29 -7.72
CA ASP A 87 -3.15 -10.27 -7.53
C ASP A 87 -2.51 -9.23 -8.47
N PRO A 88 -1.77 -8.24 -7.95
CA PRO A 88 -1.09 -7.26 -8.78
C PRO A 88 -0.05 -7.84 -9.75
N PHE A 89 0.39 -9.08 -9.53
CA PHE A 89 1.40 -9.76 -10.34
C PHE A 89 0.83 -10.87 -11.24
N ALA A 90 -0.49 -11.02 -11.32
CA ALA A 90 -1.13 -12.08 -12.12
C ALA A 90 -0.65 -12.08 -13.59
N ASP A 91 -0.46 -10.89 -14.18
CA ASP A 91 -0.05 -10.74 -15.58
C ASP A 91 1.47 -10.97 -15.80
N SER A 92 2.27 -11.03 -14.72
CA SER A 92 3.73 -11.21 -14.82
C SER A 92 4.15 -12.68 -14.92
N GLU A 93 3.26 -13.61 -14.57
CA GLU A 93 3.49 -15.05 -14.65
C GLU A 93 3.18 -15.62 -16.06
N SER A 94 2.59 -14.82 -16.95
CA SER A 94 2.21 -15.24 -18.30
C SER A 94 3.26 -14.98 -19.39
N SER A 95 4.50 -14.61 -19.04
CA SER A 95 5.61 -14.64 -19.99
C SER A 95 6.24 -16.03 -20.01
N PRO A 96 6.06 -16.84 -21.06
CA PRO A 96 6.86 -18.05 -21.21
C PRO A 96 8.30 -17.61 -21.48
N SER A 97 9.15 -17.78 -20.47
CA SER A 97 10.59 -17.77 -20.65
C SER A 97 10.96 -18.86 -21.66
N GLY A 98 11.44 -18.45 -22.84
CA GLY A 98 12.20 -19.31 -23.76
C GLY A 98 11.53 -19.64 -25.09
N ALA A 99 11.52 -18.70 -26.02
CA ALA A 99 11.58 -19.00 -27.47
C ALA A 99 12.13 -17.80 -28.24
N VAL A 100 13.43 -17.54 -28.12
CA VAL A 100 14.14 -16.80 -29.18
C VAL A 100 14.21 -17.77 -30.35
N SER A 101 13.18 -17.73 -31.22
CA SER A 101 13.19 -18.42 -32.49
C SER A 101 14.28 -17.80 -33.35
N ALA A 102 15.46 -18.42 -33.36
CA ALA A 102 16.46 -18.21 -34.39
C ALA A 102 15.80 -18.51 -35.75
N ARG A 103 15.58 -17.46 -36.55
CA ARG A 103 15.34 -17.60 -37.99
C ARG A 103 16.68 -17.38 -38.67
N LEU A 104 17.27 -18.47 -39.13
CA LEU A 104 18.12 -18.50 -40.33
C LEU A 104 17.21 -18.63 -41.55
#